data_AF-A0ABD2E5A4-F1
#
_entry.id   AF-A0ABD2E5A4-F1
#
_cell.length_a   1.000
_cell.length_b   1.000
_cell.length_c   1.000
_cell.angle_alpha   90.00
_cell.angle_beta   90.00
_cell.angle_gamma   90.00
#
_symmetry.space_group_name_H-M   'P 1'
#
loop_
_entity.id
_entity.type
_entity.pdbx_description
1 polymer ?
#
loop_
_entity_poly.entity_id
_entity_poly.type
_entity_poly.pdbx_seq_one_letter_code
_entity_poly.pdbx_strand_id
1 'polypeptide(L)' 'MSIARCTSSHPIIRQIRQACAEPFESFEQCLRQNEAAVGNCAEHVRRFLQCAEQVQPPRSPTTMEAQPLPAS' A
#
# COMPACT_ATOMS: atom_id res chain seq x y z
N MET A 1 12.55 1.18 -20.06
CA MET A 1 12.43 1.50 -18.62
C MET A 1 11.16 0.85 -18.10
N SER A 2 11.26 -0.10 -17.17
CA SER A 2 10.11 -0.82 -16.62
C SER A 2 9.47 -0.01 -15.49
N ILE A 3 8.16 0.21 -15.55
CA ILE A 3 7.35 0.85 -14.49
C ILE A 3 7.64 0.21 -13.12
N ALA A 4 7.95 -1.10 -13.09
CA ALA A 4 8.31 -1.84 -11.89
C ALA A 4 9.58 -1.32 -11.18
N ARG A 5 10.56 -0.75 -11.89
CA ARG A 5 11.76 -0.14 -11.27
C ARG A 5 11.45 1.22 -10.66
N CYS A 6 10.60 2.03 -11.31
CA CYS A 6 10.21 3.33 -10.79
C CYS A 6 9.42 3.20 -9.48
N THR A 7 8.49 2.25 -9.39
CA THR A 7 7.70 2.03 -8.19
C THR A 7 8.51 1.34 -7.08
N SER A 8 9.37 0.36 -7.41
CA SER A 8 10.17 -0.36 -6.40
C SER A 8 11.26 0.48 -5.74
N SER A 9 11.72 1.55 -6.39
CA SER A 9 12.70 2.50 -5.82
C SER A 9 12.06 3.66 -5.06
N HIS A 10 10.73 3.83 -5.13
CA HIS A 10 10.08 4.94 -4.45
C HIS A 10 10.17 4.74 -2.93
N PRO A 11 10.61 5.75 -2.15
CA PRO A 11 10.86 5.61 -0.71
C PRO A 11 9.62 5.13 0.05
N ILE A 12 8.43 5.61 -0.32
CA ILE A 12 7.17 5.15 0.28
C ILE A 12 6.89 3.66 0.03
N ILE A 13 7.18 3.14 -1.17
CA ILE A 13 6.94 1.73 -1.50
C ILE A 13 7.90 0.84 -0.72
N ARG A 14 9.16 1.27 -0.54
CA ARG A 14 10.11 0.58 0.35
C ARG A 14 9.61 0.54 1.79
N GLN A 15 9.09 1.66 2.28
CA GLN A 15 8.62 1.78 3.66
C GLN A 15 7.37 0.93 3.91
N ILE A 16 6.40 0.92 2.98
CA ILE A 16 5.23 0.05 3.03
C ILE A 16 5.66 -1.43 3.06
N ARG A 17 6.59 -1.84 2.18
CA ARG A 17 7.08 -3.22 2.14
C ARG A 17 7.73 -3.66 3.45
N GLN A 18 8.43 -2.75 4.15
CA GLN A 18 9.07 -3.06 5.43
C GLN A 18 8.08 -3.02 6.60
N ALA A 19 7.24 -1.99 6.69
CA ALA A 19 6.31 -1.79 7.79
C ALA A 19 5.12 -2.78 7.74
N CYS A 20 4.70 -3.17 6.54
CA CYS A 20 3.55 -4.03 6.30
C CYS A 20 3.97 -5.42 5.77
N ALA A 21 5.17 -5.89 6.12
CA ALA A 21 5.69 -7.18 5.67
C ALA A 21 4.82 -8.35 6.18
N GLU A 22 4.47 -8.35 7.46
CA GLU A 22 3.72 -9.44 8.11
C GLU A 22 2.35 -9.76 7.45
N PRO A 23 1.46 -8.78 7.18
CA PRO A 23 0.20 -9.08 6.48
C PRO A 23 0.42 -9.51 5.02
N PHE A 24 1.50 -9.05 4.38
CA PHE A 24 1.86 -9.46 3.03
C PHE A 24 2.34 -10.91 2.99
N GLU A 25 3.22 -11.31 3.91
CA GLU A 25 3.71 -12.69 4.02
C GLU A 25 2.57 -13.67 4.35
N SER A 26 1.64 -13.25 5.21
CA SER A 26 0.45 -14.04 5.54
C SER A 26 -0.48 -14.23 4.34
N PHE A 27 -0.63 -13.19 3.50
CA PHE A 27 -1.34 -13.30 2.22
C PHE A 27 -0.66 -14.30 1.28
N GLU A 28 0.66 -14.21 1.10
CA GLU A 28 1.42 -15.14 0.26
C GLU A 28 1.36 -16.58 0.78
N GLN A 29 1.37 -16.75 2.10
CA GLN A 29 1.19 -18.06 2.72
C GLN A 29 -0.22 -18.60 2.42
N CYS A 30 -1.27 -17.83 2.69
CA CYS A 30 -2.65 -18.22 2.38
C CYS A 30 -2.83 -18.60 0.90
N LEU A 31 -2.26 -17.81 -0.01
CA LEU A 31 -2.26 -18.05 -1.45
C LEU A 31 -1.64 -19.40 -1.80
N ARG A 32 -0.44 -19.70 -1.27
CA ARG A 32 0.23 -21.00 -1.52
C ARG A 32 -0.62 -22.21 -1.13
N GLN A 33 -1.55 -22.06 -0.20
CA GLN A 33 -2.46 -23.12 0.22
C GLN A 33 -3.80 -23.08 -0.52
N ASN A 34 -4.19 -21.93 -1.09
CA ASN A 34 -5.51 -21.66 -1.65
C ASN A 34 -5.42 -21.03 -3.05
N GLU A 35 -4.49 -21.48 -3.91
CA GLU A 35 -4.30 -20.90 -5.26
C GLU A 35 -5.59 -20.92 -6.09
N ALA A 36 -6.42 -21.96 -5.96
CA ALA A 36 -7.71 -22.08 -6.63
C ALA A 36 -8.82 -21.23 -5.98
N ALA A 37 -8.61 -20.71 -4.78
CA ALA A 37 -9.60 -20.01 -3.97
C ALA A 37 -9.03 -18.73 -3.34
N VAL A 38 -8.44 -17.86 -4.18
CA VAL A 38 -7.82 -16.59 -3.76
C VAL A 38 -8.76 -15.70 -2.92
N GLY A 39 -10.07 -15.81 -3.14
CA GLY A 39 -11.09 -15.10 -2.35
C GLY A 39 -11.03 -15.40 -0.84
N ASN A 40 -10.56 -16.57 -0.43
CA ASN A 40 -10.37 -16.93 0.99
C ASN A 40 -9.25 -16.09 1.65
N CYS A 41 -8.34 -15.53 0.87
CA CYS A 41 -7.21 -14.74 1.34
C CYS A 41 -7.48 -13.23 1.36
N ALA A 42 -8.69 -12.78 0.99
CA ALA A 42 -9.04 -11.36 0.88
C ALA A 42 -8.86 -10.57 2.19
N GLU A 43 -8.97 -11.23 3.33
CA GLU A 43 -8.77 -10.65 4.66
C GLU A 43 -7.33 -10.15 4.84
N HIS A 44 -6.34 -10.97 4.47
CA HIS A 44 -4.92 -10.61 4.51
C HIS A 44 -4.60 -9.41 3.60
N VAL A 45 -5.24 -9.34 2.42
CA VAL A 45 -5.11 -8.19 1.51
C VAL A 45 -5.70 -6.93 2.15
N ARG A 46 -6.86 -7.02 2.79
CA ARG A 46 -7.45 -5.88 3.52
C ARG A 46 -6.52 -5.38 4.62
N ARG A 47 -5.93 -6.26 5.43
CA ARG A 47 -4.97 -5.86 6.48
C ARG A 47 -3.73 -5.19 5.90
N PHE A 48 -3.20 -5.72 4.80
CA PHE A 48 -2.07 -5.11 4.11
C PHE A 48 -2.40 -3.68 3.64
N LEU A 49 -3.57 -3.48 3.03
CA LEU A 49 -4.03 -2.17 2.58
C LEU A 49 -4.21 -1.19 3.76
N GLN A 50 -4.85 -1.62 4.85
CA GLN A 50 -5.02 -0.80 6.05
C GLN A 50 -3.68 -0.40 6.68
N CYS A 51 -2.67 -1.29 6.63
CA CYS A 51 -1.32 -0.94 7.06
C CYS A 51 -0.70 0.09 6.12
N ALA A 52 -0.80 -0.11 4.81
CA ALA A 52 -0.24 0.80 3.80
C ALA A 52 -0.83 2.22 3.90
N GLU A 53 -2.13 2.35 4.22
CA GLU A 53 -2.78 3.65 4.46
C GLU A 53 -2.22 4.38 5.70
N GLN A 54 -1.73 3.65 6.70
CA GLN A 54 -1.14 4.22 7.92
C GLN A 54 0.33 4.60 7.74
N VAL A 55 1.03 4.01 6.77
CA VAL A 55 2.41 4.38 6.44
C VAL A 55 2.39 5.75 5.76
N GLN A 56 2.61 6.80 6.56
CA GLN A 56 2.70 8.16 6.04
C GLN A 56 3.89 8.28 5.07
N PRO A 57 3.72 8.94 3.90
CA PRO A 57 4.85 9.34 3.09
C PRO A 57 5.75 10.29 3.88
N PRO A 58 7.07 10.30 3.61
CA PRO A 58 7.93 11.37 4.12
C PRO A 58 7.27 12.69 3.74
N ARG A 59 6.96 13.51 4.76
CA ARG A 59 6.22 14.77 4.60
C ARG A 59 6.88 15.59 3.49
N SER A 60 6.26 15.60 2.32
CA SER A 60 6.52 16.63 1.32
C SER A 60 5.75 17.86 1.78
N PRO A 61 6.36 19.05 1.91
CA PRO A 61 5.64 20.26 2.28
C PRO A 61 4.85 20.78 1.08
N THR A 62 3.86 20.04 0.62
CA THR A 62 2.84 20.45 -0.37
C THR A 62 1.78 19.34 -0.29
N THR A 63 0.58 19.54 0.23
CA THR A 63 -0.37 20.61 -0.03
C THR A 63 -1.25 20.79 1.21
N MET A 64 -1.08 21.92 1.88
CA MET A 64 -2.12 22.49 2.72
C MET A 64 -3.23 22.98 1.77
N GLU A 65 -4.49 22.72 2.13
CA GLU A 65 -5.71 23.35 1.58
C GLU A 65 -6.12 23.01 0.14
N ALA A 66 -7.11 22.12 0.02
CA ALA A 66 -8.23 22.41 -0.88
C ALA A 66 -9.07 23.52 -0.23
N GLN A 67 -8.66 24.77 -0.43
CA GLN A 67 -9.44 25.96 -0.07
C GLN A 67 -10.66 26.02 -1.02
N PRO A 68 -11.91 26.15 -0.54
CA PRO A 68 -13.06 26.30 -1.43
C PRO A 68 -12.96 27.63 -2.20
N LEU A 69 -13.08 27.57 -3.54
CA LEU A 69 -13.16 28.78 -4.36
C LEU A 69 -14.44 29.57 -4.00
N PRO A 70 -14.36 30.87 -3.66
CA PRO A 70 -15.56 31.69 -3.54
C PRO A 70 -16.10 31.99 -4.95
N ALA A 71 -17.37 31.64 -5.19
CA ALA A 71 -18.11 32.12 -6.34
C ALA A 71 -18.37 33.62 -6.17
N SER A 72 -17.97 34.42 -7.16
CA SER A 72 -18.37 35.83 -7.32
C SER A 72 -19.68 35.94 -8.07
#